data_AF-A0A925H7B3-F1
#
_entry.id   AF-A0A925H7B3-F1
#
_cell.length_a   1.000
_cell.length_b   1.000
_cell.length_c   1.000
_cell.angle_alpha   90.00
_cell.angle_beta   90.00
_cell.angle_gamma   90.00
#
_symmetry.space_group_name_H-M   'P 1'
#
loop_
_entity.id
_entity.type
_entity.pdbx_description
1 polymer ?
#
loop_
_entity_poly.entity_id
_entity_poly.type
_entity_poly.pdbx_seq_one_letter_code
_entity_poly.pdbx_strand_id
1 'polypeptide(L)'
;MTSLVVYGFAASGAQSQQDGVAASEEERKVENTVRGHVPIKVKLKNERSLKRMGNKNWARELEIEVKNTGIKPIYYVHLEIVMPEIIVDGGTLILGMAYGRKELAFPDEPVELGDIPILPGESVWLKIPESKAKPYEHFRDKENRWADPKRIEIEVQAVKFGDGTYLLGKEGKLMNVVPKKRSSNDPRPKIELGDCKPDPGVVKANLPSSLLQKVYSFQPASLLRADFSPLSKFPTSASLSTRRLRLPECRWLQMGEICRAKLPV
;
A
#
# COMPACT_ATOMS: atom_id res chain seq x y z
N MET A 1 -76.35 -44.13 17.83
CA MET A 1 -74.98 -44.12 17.27
C MET A 1 -74.79 -42.78 16.61
N THR A 2 -74.05 -41.89 17.27
CA THR A 2 -73.95 -40.46 16.96
C THR A 2 -72.77 -40.22 16.03
N SER A 3 -73.03 -39.81 14.79
CA SER A 3 -71.98 -39.45 13.81
C SER A 3 -71.44 -38.05 14.10
N LEU A 4 -70.14 -37.98 14.37
CA LEU A 4 -69.39 -36.74 14.57
C LEU A 4 -68.82 -36.31 13.21
N VAL A 5 -69.26 -35.16 12.68
CA VAL A 5 -68.70 -34.56 11.46
C VAL A 5 -67.68 -33.51 11.88
N VAL A 6 -66.40 -33.76 11.56
CA VAL A 6 -65.29 -32.83 11.80
C VAL A 6 -65.07 -32.01 10.53
N TYR A 7 -65.29 -30.70 10.59
CA TYR A 7 -64.95 -29.77 9.51
C TYR A 7 -63.50 -29.28 9.71
N GLY A 8 -62.60 -29.70 8.82
CA GLY A 8 -61.24 -29.18 8.74
C GLY A 8 -61.21 -27.86 7.96
N PHE A 9 -60.78 -26.78 8.61
CA PHE A 9 -60.47 -25.52 7.95
C PHE A 9 -59.09 -25.60 7.31
N ALA A 10 -59.00 -25.42 5.99
CA ALA A 10 -57.75 -25.25 5.27
C ALA A 10 -57.32 -23.77 5.35
N ALA A 11 -56.30 -23.47 6.15
CA ALA A 11 -55.67 -22.15 6.19
C ALA A 11 -54.70 -22.04 5.00
N SER A 12 -55.08 -21.24 4.00
CA SER A 12 -54.24 -20.89 2.85
C SER A 12 -53.19 -19.85 3.28
N GLY A 13 -52.03 -20.32 3.71
CA GLY A 13 -50.86 -19.47 3.94
C GLY A 13 -50.25 -19.05 2.60
N ALA A 14 -50.44 -17.78 2.22
CA ALA A 14 -49.69 -17.16 1.14
C ALA A 14 -48.22 -16.99 1.58
N GLN A 15 -47.36 -17.94 1.20
CA GLN A 15 -45.92 -17.72 1.22
C GLN A 15 -45.58 -16.76 0.09
N SER A 16 -45.38 -15.50 0.45
CA SER A 16 -44.59 -14.57 -0.35
C SER A 16 -43.19 -15.16 -0.50
N GLN A 17 -42.91 -15.77 -1.66
CA GLN A 17 -41.55 -15.91 -2.16
C GLN A 17 -41.00 -14.50 -2.37
N GLN A 18 -40.38 -13.95 -1.32
CA GLN A 18 -39.28 -13.02 -1.53
C GLN A 18 -38.17 -13.87 -2.13
N ASP A 19 -38.11 -13.90 -3.46
CA ASP A 19 -36.90 -14.19 -4.19
C ASP A 19 -35.87 -13.17 -3.72
N GLY A 20 -35.17 -13.53 -2.65
CA GLY A 20 -33.89 -12.97 -2.30
C GLY A 20 -32.95 -13.31 -3.43
N VAL A 21 -33.00 -12.50 -4.49
CA VAL A 21 -31.87 -12.27 -5.36
C VAL A 21 -30.78 -11.82 -4.42
N ALA A 22 -29.99 -12.78 -3.94
CA ALA A 22 -28.64 -12.51 -3.48
C ALA A 22 -28.01 -11.80 -4.66
N ALA A 23 -28.05 -10.47 -4.63
CA ALA A 23 -27.22 -9.64 -5.48
C ALA A 23 -25.84 -10.22 -5.24
N SER A 24 -25.34 -10.95 -6.24
CA SER A 24 -23.95 -11.35 -6.27
C SER A 24 -23.21 -10.03 -6.29
N GLU A 25 -22.87 -9.51 -5.11
CA GLU A 25 -22.06 -8.32 -4.97
C GLU A 25 -20.85 -8.60 -5.85
N GLU A 26 -20.68 -7.84 -6.95
CA GLU A 26 -19.49 -8.02 -7.78
C GLU A 26 -18.28 -7.90 -6.83
N GLU A 27 -17.45 -8.94 -6.80
CA GLU A 27 -16.28 -8.99 -5.92
C GLU A 27 -15.04 -8.57 -6.71
N ARG A 28 -14.25 -7.66 -6.13
CA ARG A 28 -12.94 -7.27 -6.61
C ARG A 28 -11.97 -8.43 -6.43
N LYS A 29 -11.32 -8.86 -7.51
CA LYS A 29 -10.27 -9.90 -7.49
C LYS A 29 -8.98 -9.30 -6.96
N VAL A 30 -8.42 -9.90 -5.92
CA VAL A 30 -7.15 -9.49 -5.32
C VAL A 30 -6.15 -10.62 -5.52
N GLU A 31 -5.11 -10.35 -6.28
CA GLU A 31 -4.08 -11.34 -6.61
C GLU A 31 -2.75 -10.96 -5.97
N ASN A 32 -2.21 -11.87 -5.17
CA ASN A 32 -0.87 -11.74 -4.63
C ASN A 32 0.10 -12.40 -5.62
N THR A 33 0.89 -11.60 -6.33
CA THR A 33 1.83 -12.08 -7.35
C THR A 33 3.26 -12.19 -6.82
N VAL A 34 3.45 -12.06 -5.50
CA VAL A 34 4.75 -12.22 -4.85
C VAL A 34 5.25 -13.65 -5.01
N ARG A 35 6.39 -13.80 -5.68
CA ARG A 35 7.00 -15.09 -5.97
C ARG A 35 7.69 -15.67 -4.74
N GLY A 36 7.61 -17.00 -4.60
CA GLY A 36 8.11 -17.72 -3.42
C GLY A 36 9.64 -17.71 -3.22
N HIS A 37 10.43 -17.27 -4.20
CA HIS A 37 11.89 -17.15 -4.02
C HIS A 37 12.29 -15.85 -3.30
N VAL A 38 11.41 -14.84 -3.28
CA VAL A 38 11.63 -13.63 -2.49
C VAL A 38 11.28 -13.96 -1.03
N PRO A 39 12.17 -13.71 -0.06
CA PRO A 39 11.94 -14.10 1.34
C PRO A 39 10.94 -13.17 2.07
N ILE A 40 9.84 -12.81 1.42
CA ILE A 40 8.78 -11.95 1.94
C ILE A 40 7.44 -12.67 1.79
N LYS A 41 6.63 -12.65 2.85
CA LYS A 41 5.23 -13.07 2.81
C LYS A 41 4.33 -11.86 2.99
N VAL A 42 3.37 -11.71 2.09
CA VAL A 42 2.39 -10.63 2.10
C VAL A 42 1.02 -11.17 2.53
N LYS A 43 0.35 -10.48 3.44
CA LYS A 43 -1.05 -10.77 3.83
C LYS A 43 -1.88 -9.49 3.88
N LEU A 44 -3.19 -9.64 3.62
CA LEU A 44 -4.14 -8.53 3.67
C LEU A 44 -4.90 -8.56 4.99
N LYS A 45 -5.05 -7.41 5.65
CA LYS A 45 -5.82 -7.33 6.90
C LYS A 45 -7.32 -7.40 6.67
N ASN A 46 -7.80 -6.60 5.72
CA ASN A 46 -9.22 -6.30 5.50
C ASN A 46 -9.70 -6.83 4.15
N GLU A 47 -9.42 -8.10 3.86
CA GLU A 47 -9.71 -8.71 2.54
C GLU A 47 -11.19 -8.59 2.15
N ARG A 48 -12.12 -8.74 3.10
CA ARG A 48 -13.58 -8.60 2.85
C ARG A 48 -13.97 -7.18 2.40
N SER A 49 -13.45 -6.15 3.07
CA SER A 49 -13.73 -4.75 2.71
C SER A 49 -13.12 -4.37 1.36
N LEU A 50 -11.97 -4.95 1.03
CA LEU A 50 -11.29 -4.75 -0.26
C LEU A 50 -12.05 -5.40 -1.42
N LYS A 51 -12.58 -6.61 -1.21
CA LYS A 51 -13.34 -7.36 -2.21
C LYS A 51 -14.69 -6.73 -2.54
N ARG A 52 -15.29 -5.94 -1.64
CA ARG A 52 -16.57 -5.29 -1.92
C ARG A 52 -16.40 -4.19 -2.99
N MET A 53 -17.03 -4.35 -4.16
CA MET A 53 -16.96 -3.34 -5.23
C MET A 53 -17.57 -1.98 -4.84
N GLY A 54 -18.60 -1.97 -3.97
CA GLY A 54 -19.20 -0.73 -3.45
C GLY A 54 -18.31 0.07 -2.49
N ASN A 55 -17.15 -0.46 -2.08
CA ASN A 55 -16.23 0.26 -1.21
C ASN A 55 -15.40 1.28 -2.01
N LYS A 56 -15.84 2.54 -2.01
CA LYS A 56 -15.10 3.64 -2.63
C LYS A 56 -13.80 4.00 -1.90
N ASN A 57 -13.67 3.66 -0.63
CA ASN A 57 -12.48 4.00 0.18
C ASN A 57 -11.48 2.85 0.29
N TRP A 58 -11.60 1.83 -0.58
CA TRP A 58 -10.77 0.63 -0.55
C TRP A 58 -9.27 0.94 -0.52
N ALA A 59 -8.82 1.97 -1.26
CA ALA A 59 -7.41 2.35 -1.34
C ALA A 59 -6.86 2.87 0.01
N ARG A 60 -7.68 3.56 0.82
CA ARG A 60 -7.30 4.03 2.16
C ARG A 60 -7.34 2.93 3.21
N GLU A 61 -8.28 2.00 3.05
CA GLU A 61 -8.49 0.87 3.96
C GLU A 61 -7.55 -0.31 3.71
N LEU A 62 -6.83 -0.28 2.57
CA LEU A 62 -5.83 -1.27 2.22
C LEU A 62 -4.66 -1.22 3.22
N GLU A 63 -4.62 -2.23 4.08
CA GLU A 63 -3.50 -2.51 4.99
C GLU A 63 -2.88 -3.86 4.61
N ILE A 64 -1.57 -3.83 4.36
CA ILE A 64 -0.78 -4.99 3.94
C ILE A 64 0.22 -5.34 5.02
N GLU A 65 0.16 -6.56 5.55
CA GLU A 65 1.19 -7.15 6.41
C GLU A 65 2.34 -7.65 5.53
N VAL A 66 3.53 -7.14 5.78
CA VAL A 66 4.77 -7.61 5.17
C VAL A 66 5.56 -8.34 6.23
N LYS A 67 5.73 -9.65 6.05
CA LYS A 67 6.50 -10.51 6.93
C LYS A 67 7.83 -10.90 6.31
N ASN A 68 8.92 -10.68 7.02
CA ASN A 68 10.23 -11.22 6.65
C ASN A 68 10.26 -12.72 6.95
N THR A 69 10.42 -13.54 5.91
CA THR A 69 10.53 -15.01 6.03
C THR A 69 11.94 -15.52 5.79
N GLY A 70 12.88 -14.62 5.49
CA GLY A 70 14.28 -14.95 5.27
C GLY A 70 15.08 -14.95 6.55
N ILE A 71 16.38 -15.17 6.39
CA ILE A 71 17.38 -15.17 7.46
C ILE A 71 18.07 -13.80 7.64
N LYS A 72 17.90 -12.90 6.66
CA LYS A 72 18.56 -11.58 6.63
C LYS A 72 17.59 -10.48 7.08
N PRO A 73 18.04 -9.47 7.82
CA PRO A 73 17.23 -8.29 8.10
C PRO A 73 16.92 -7.52 6.80
N ILE A 74 15.70 -7.00 6.69
CA ILE A 74 15.22 -6.23 5.53
C ILE A 74 15.09 -4.77 5.94
N TYR A 75 15.79 -3.86 5.27
CA TYR A 75 15.80 -2.43 5.58
C TYR A 75 14.87 -1.62 4.68
N TYR A 76 14.52 -2.15 3.50
CA TYR A 76 13.64 -1.48 2.56
C TYR A 76 12.77 -2.48 1.81
N VAL A 77 11.49 -2.15 1.65
CA VAL A 77 10.54 -2.89 0.83
C VAL A 77 9.72 -1.88 0.03
N HIS A 78 9.62 -2.06 -1.28
CA HIS A 78 8.69 -1.33 -2.15
C HIS A 78 7.65 -2.30 -2.70
N LEU A 79 6.38 -2.04 -2.39
CA LEU A 79 5.23 -2.75 -2.94
C LEU A 79 4.47 -1.86 -3.91
N GLU A 80 3.97 -2.45 -4.98
CA GLU A 80 3.11 -1.81 -5.96
C GLU A 80 1.75 -2.51 -6.01
N ILE A 81 0.69 -1.70 -6.02
CA ILE A 81 -0.68 -2.14 -6.28
C ILE A 81 -0.98 -1.80 -7.73
N VAL A 82 -0.95 -2.81 -8.58
CA VAL A 82 -1.16 -2.68 -10.03
C VAL A 82 -2.65 -2.85 -10.33
N MET A 83 -3.22 -1.91 -11.07
CA MET A 83 -4.62 -1.92 -11.50
C MET A 83 -4.68 -2.12 -13.02
N PRO A 84 -4.57 -3.38 -13.51
CA PRO A 84 -4.39 -3.67 -14.95
C PRO A 84 -5.51 -3.14 -15.85
N GLU A 85 -6.69 -2.90 -15.29
CA GLU A 85 -7.88 -2.42 -16.01
C GLU A 85 -7.87 -0.90 -16.23
N ILE A 86 -7.04 -0.15 -15.50
CA ILE A 86 -6.98 1.32 -15.59
C ILE A 86 -5.73 1.71 -16.36
N ILE A 87 -5.92 2.16 -17.60
CA ILE A 87 -4.85 2.63 -18.48
C ILE A 87 -4.84 4.16 -18.49
N VAL A 88 -3.70 4.76 -18.15
CA VAL A 88 -3.47 6.21 -18.15
C VAL A 88 -2.24 6.48 -19.02
N ASP A 89 -2.42 7.28 -20.08
CA ASP A 89 -1.35 7.65 -21.03
C ASP A 89 -0.57 6.44 -21.59
N GLY A 90 -1.27 5.32 -21.81
CA GLY A 90 -0.69 4.08 -22.33
C GLY A 90 -0.02 3.18 -21.28
N GLY A 91 0.03 3.60 -20.00
CA GLY A 91 0.55 2.82 -18.88
C GLY A 91 -0.56 2.34 -17.93
N THR A 92 -0.29 1.25 -17.21
CA THR A 92 -1.18 0.78 -16.14
C THR A 92 -1.06 1.67 -14.91
N LEU A 93 -2.18 1.99 -14.27
CA LEU A 93 -2.17 2.76 -13.03
C LEU A 93 -1.60 1.92 -11.85
N ILE A 94 -0.66 2.51 -11.12
CA ILE A 94 0.04 1.86 -10.00
C ILE A 94 0.00 2.76 -8.77
N LEU A 95 -0.31 2.16 -7.61
CA LEU A 95 -0.15 2.81 -6.30
C LEU A 95 0.98 2.15 -5.53
N GLY A 96 2.04 2.92 -5.25
CA GLY A 96 3.20 2.45 -4.49
C GLY A 96 3.07 2.69 -2.99
N MET A 97 3.60 1.75 -2.20
CA MET A 97 3.84 1.90 -0.77
C MET A 97 5.20 1.33 -0.41
N ALA A 98 5.87 1.92 0.57
CA ALA A 98 7.22 1.50 0.94
C ALA A 98 7.42 1.45 2.46
N TYR A 99 8.28 0.53 2.89
CA TYR A 99 8.90 0.50 4.21
C TYR A 99 10.33 0.99 4.12
N GLY A 100 10.77 1.73 5.12
CA GLY A 100 12.14 2.24 5.22
C GLY A 100 12.34 3.58 4.50
N ARG A 101 13.58 4.06 4.55
CA ARG A 101 13.99 5.34 3.99
C ARG A 101 13.95 5.31 2.45
N LYS A 102 13.39 6.35 1.82
CA LYS A 102 13.17 6.37 0.35
C LYS A 102 14.47 6.29 -0.45
N GLU A 103 15.58 6.76 0.11
CA GLU A 103 16.91 6.72 -0.48
C GLU A 103 17.39 5.26 -0.66
N LEU A 104 16.94 4.34 0.21
CA LEU A 104 17.23 2.90 0.08
C LEU A 104 16.53 2.24 -1.11
N ALA A 105 15.63 2.96 -1.80
CA ALA A 105 15.12 2.52 -3.10
C ALA A 105 16.25 2.42 -4.15
N PHE A 106 17.37 3.12 -3.96
CA PHE A 106 18.52 3.00 -4.86
C PHE A 106 19.45 1.87 -4.38
N PRO A 107 19.93 1.00 -5.30
CA PRO A 107 20.84 -0.08 -4.94
C PRO A 107 22.12 0.41 -4.23
N ASP A 108 22.67 1.53 -4.69
CA ASP A 108 23.97 2.07 -4.24
C ASP A 108 23.94 2.82 -2.90
N GLU A 109 22.75 3.07 -2.36
CA GLU A 109 22.58 3.81 -1.11
C GLU A 109 22.90 2.92 0.09
N PRO A 110 23.86 3.25 0.96
CA PRO A 110 24.15 2.42 2.11
C PRO A 110 23.00 2.44 3.13
N VAL A 111 22.88 1.35 3.88
CA VAL A 111 22.04 1.32 5.08
C VAL A 111 22.75 2.13 6.17
N GLU A 112 22.01 3.02 6.82
CA GLU A 112 22.52 3.84 7.93
C GLU A 112 22.19 3.19 9.29
N LEU A 113 22.96 3.53 10.32
CA LEU A 113 22.75 2.98 11.68
C LEU A 113 21.38 3.33 12.28
N GLY A 114 20.74 4.39 11.79
CA GLY A 114 19.38 4.79 12.21
C GLY A 114 18.26 4.10 11.45
N ASP A 115 18.56 3.37 10.36
CA ASP A 115 17.54 2.63 9.63
C ASP A 115 17.07 1.42 10.47
N ILE A 116 15.77 1.29 10.65
CA ILE A 116 15.17 0.20 11.42
C ILE A 116 14.90 -0.97 10.46
N PRO A 117 15.47 -2.16 10.69
CA PRO A 117 15.16 -3.32 9.86
C PRO A 117 13.89 -4.05 10.31
N ILE A 118 13.27 -4.77 9.37
CA ILE A 118 12.34 -5.87 9.66
C ILE A 118 13.20 -7.12 9.92
N LEU A 119 13.24 -7.56 11.17
CA LEU A 119 14.03 -8.73 11.56
C LEU A 119 13.43 -10.04 10.99
N PRO A 120 14.22 -11.11 10.87
CA PRO A 120 13.71 -12.43 10.51
C PRO A 120 12.50 -12.85 11.36
N GLY A 121 11.38 -13.17 10.70
CA GLY A 121 10.13 -13.55 11.36
C GLY A 121 9.23 -12.38 11.79
N GLU A 122 9.74 -11.16 11.79
CA GLU A 122 8.98 -9.94 12.13
C GLU A 122 8.03 -9.55 10.99
N SER A 123 7.01 -8.76 11.33
CA SER A 123 6.00 -8.28 10.38
C SER A 123 5.69 -6.80 10.61
N VAL A 124 5.51 -6.06 9.51
CA VAL A 124 5.14 -4.64 9.53
C VAL A 124 3.87 -4.41 8.71
N TRP A 125 3.06 -3.44 9.11
CA TRP A 125 1.86 -3.03 8.38
C TRP A 125 2.15 -1.83 7.50
N LEU A 126 1.90 -1.96 6.21
CA LEU A 126 2.01 -0.89 5.22
C LEU A 126 0.63 -0.42 4.78
N LYS A 127 0.53 0.88 4.52
CA LYS A 127 -0.66 1.56 4.01
C LYS A 127 -0.28 2.37 2.78
N ILE A 128 -1.23 2.57 1.87
CA ILE A 128 -1.05 3.52 0.78
C ILE A 128 -0.86 4.93 1.39
N PRO A 129 0.22 5.65 1.07
CA PRO A 129 0.41 7.02 1.53
C PRO A 129 -0.74 7.91 1.09
N GLU A 130 -1.19 8.81 1.95
CA GLU A 130 -2.34 9.68 1.63
C GLU A 130 -2.07 10.56 0.40
N SER A 131 -0.80 10.92 0.17
CA SER A 131 -0.34 11.65 -1.03
C SER A 131 -0.58 10.89 -2.35
N LYS A 132 -0.80 9.57 -2.29
CA LYS A 132 -1.13 8.72 -3.45
C LYS A 132 -2.61 8.37 -3.50
N ALA A 133 -3.23 8.10 -2.35
CA ALA A 133 -4.67 7.78 -2.27
C ALA A 133 -5.56 8.98 -2.64
N LYS A 134 -5.23 10.19 -2.18
CA LYS A 134 -6.03 11.41 -2.44
C LYS A 134 -6.17 11.72 -3.94
N PRO A 135 -5.09 11.81 -4.73
CA PRO A 135 -5.22 12.02 -6.17
C PRO A 135 -6.03 10.92 -6.84
N TYR A 136 -5.82 9.66 -6.46
CA TYR A 136 -6.59 8.53 -7.00
C TYR A 136 -8.10 8.69 -6.84
N GLU A 137 -8.55 8.98 -5.62
CA GLU A 137 -9.95 9.21 -5.33
C GLU A 137 -10.47 10.46 -6.05
N HIS A 138 -9.67 11.51 -6.15
CA HIS A 138 -10.06 12.73 -6.85
C HIS A 138 -10.35 12.47 -8.33
N PHE A 139 -9.43 11.81 -9.05
CA PHE A 139 -9.59 11.52 -10.48
C PHE A 139 -10.71 10.51 -10.75
N ARG A 140 -10.93 9.56 -9.84
CA ARG A 140 -12.05 8.63 -9.92
C ARG A 140 -13.39 9.35 -9.67
N ASP A 141 -13.54 10.04 -8.54
CA ASP A 141 -14.85 10.51 -8.06
C ASP A 141 -15.27 11.86 -8.65
N LYS A 142 -14.32 12.76 -8.94
CA LYS A 142 -14.61 14.12 -9.40
C LYS A 142 -14.49 14.25 -10.91
N GLU A 143 -13.44 13.71 -11.49
CA GLU A 143 -13.22 13.79 -12.93
C GLU A 143 -13.89 12.63 -13.69
N ASN A 144 -14.31 11.57 -12.98
CA ASN A 144 -14.86 10.34 -13.57
C ASN A 144 -13.95 9.79 -14.69
N ARG A 145 -12.64 9.99 -14.53
CA ARG A 145 -11.63 9.58 -15.53
C ARG A 145 -11.17 8.16 -15.33
N TRP A 146 -11.20 7.68 -14.09
CA TRP A 146 -10.73 6.35 -13.72
C TRP A 146 -11.90 5.53 -13.19
N ALA A 147 -12.06 4.32 -13.70
CA ALA A 147 -13.04 3.37 -13.18
C ALA A 147 -12.57 2.78 -11.84
N ASP A 148 -13.50 2.28 -11.03
CA ASP A 148 -13.13 1.41 -9.91
C ASP A 148 -12.59 0.08 -10.44
N PRO A 149 -11.38 -0.34 -10.06
CA PRO A 149 -10.76 -1.54 -10.61
C PRO A 149 -11.50 -2.78 -10.10
N LYS A 150 -11.80 -3.73 -10.99
CA LYS A 150 -12.33 -5.05 -10.62
C LYS A 150 -11.21 -6.03 -10.26
N ARG A 151 -9.98 -5.76 -10.69
CA ARG A 151 -8.78 -6.56 -10.37
C ARG A 151 -7.66 -5.68 -9.84
N ILE A 152 -7.04 -6.13 -8.75
CA ILE A 152 -5.82 -5.54 -8.20
C ILE A 152 -4.75 -6.62 -8.03
N GLU A 153 -3.53 -6.33 -8.44
CA GLU A 153 -2.35 -7.19 -8.24
C GLU A 153 -1.41 -6.54 -7.23
N ILE A 154 -0.86 -7.33 -6.31
CA ILE A 154 0.12 -6.88 -5.32
C ILE A 154 1.49 -7.42 -5.70
N GLU A 155 2.40 -6.52 -6.08
CA GLU A 155 3.74 -6.83 -6.54
C GLU A 155 4.79 -6.31 -5.55
N VAL A 156 5.83 -7.12 -5.28
CA VAL A 156 7.06 -6.64 -4.64
C VAL A 156 8.00 -6.18 -5.73
N GLN A 157 8.33 -4.88 -5.77
CA GLN A 157 9.26 -4.34 -6.76
C GLN A 157 10.69 -4.24 -6.26
N ALA A 158 10.89 -3.95 -4.98
CA ALA A 158 12.24 -3.80 -4.45
C ALA A 158 12.37 -4.29 -3.01
N VAL A 159 13.49 -4.92 -2.72
CA VAL A 159 13.85 -5.38 -1.37
C VAL A 159 15.33 -5.12 -1.14
N LYS A 160 15.67 -4.45 -0.03
CA LYS A 160 17.06 -4.24 0.40
C LYS A 160 17.35 -4.95 1.71
N PHE A 161 18.40 -5.77 1.71
CA PHE A 161 18.86 -6.51 2.88
C PHE A 161 20.02 -5.80 3.59
N GLY A 162 20.25 -6.15 4.85
CA GLY A 162 21.32 -5.58 5.68
C GLY A 162 22.75 -5.86 5.20
N ASP A 163 22.95 -6.87 4.36
CA ASP A 163 24.25 -7.18 3.76
C ASP A 163 24.51 -6.43 2.44
N GLY A 164 23.62 -5.52 2.07
CA GLY A 164 23.68 -4.78 0.80
C GLY A 164 23.08 -5.52 -0.39
N THR A 165 22.60 -6.76 -0.23
CA THR A 165 21.86 -7.47 -1.29
C THR A 165 20.61 -6.68 -1.66
N TYR A 166 20.36 -6.53 -2.96
CA TYR A 166 19.22 -5.79 -3.48
C TYR A 166 18.48 -6.63 -4.53
N LEU A 167 17.17 -6.82 -4.32
CA LEU A 167 16.28 -7.47 -5.30
C LEU A 167 15.46 -6.40 -6.01
N LEU A 168 15.37 -6.48 -7.33
CA LEU A 168 14.63 -5.52 -8.16
C LEU A 168 13.67 -6.23 -9.13
N GLY A 169 12.52 -5.59 -9.34
CA GLY A 169 11.46 -5.99 -10.24
C GLY A 169 10.53 -7.06 -9.67
N LYS A 170 9.38 -7.24 -10.32
CA LYS A 170 8.40 -8.32 -10.07
C LYS A 170 9.02 -9.72 -9.96
N GLU A 171 10.11 -9.93 -10.70
CA GLU A 171 10.85 -11.18 -10.76
C GLU A 171 11.85 -11.38 -9.62
N GLY A 172 12.01 -10.40 -8.73
CA GLY A 172 12.96 -10.48 -7.62
C GLY A 172 14.40 -10.70 -8.07
N LYS A 173 14.80 -10.10 -9.19
CA LYS A 173 16.14 -10.33 -9.75
C LYS A 173 17.19 -9.72 -8.83
N LEU A 174 18.19 -10.53 -8.49
CA LEU A 174 19.38 -10.06 -7.79
C LEU A 174 20.09 -9.01 -8.63
N MET A 175 20.15 -7.80 -8.11
CA MET A 175 21.01 -6.76 -8.66
C MET A 175 22.41 -6.98 -8.09
N ASN A 176 23.35 -7.37 -8.95
CA ASN A 176 24.75 -7.32 -8.59
C ASN A 176 25.11 -5.85 -8.41
N VAL A 177 25.50 -5.46 -7.20
CA VAL A 177 26.07 -4.14 -6.94
C VAL A 177 27.27 -4.01 -7.87
N VAL A 178 27.14 -3.18 -8.90
CA VAL A 178 28.29 -2.87 -9.75
C VAL A 178 29.29 -2.21 -8.83
N PRO A 179 30.50 -2.78 -8.65
CA PRO A 179 31.51 -2.15 -7.82
C PRO A 179 31.63 -0.71 -8.30
N LYS A 180 31.41 0.27 -7.40
CA LYS A 180 31.55 1.69 -7.75
C LYS A 180 32.90 1.81 -8.44
N LYS A 181 32.88 2.12 -9.75
CA LYS A 181 34.13 2.33 -10.49
C LYS A 181 34.89 3.37 -9.69
N ARG A 182 36.05 2.96 -9.16
CA ARG A 182 36.92 3.88 -8.42
C ARG A 182 37.01 5.16 -9.21
N SER A 183 36.77 6.27 -8.53
CA SER A 183 36.90 7.58 -9.16
C SER A 183 38.28 7.65 -9.80
N SER A 184 38.42 8.24 -10.98
CA SER A 184 39.74 8.44 -11.59
C SER A 184 40.69 9.23 -10.67
N ASN A 185 40.13 9.91 -9.67
CA ASN A 185 40.84 10.69 -8.68
C ASN A 185 41.09 9.94 -7.35
N ASP A 186 40.59 8.70 -7.20
CA ASP A 186 40.94 7.90 -6.03
C ASP A 186 42.46 7.65 -6.04
N PRO A 187 43.18 7.94 -4.94
CA PRO A 187 44.61 7.70 -4.86
C PRO A 187 44.88 6.28 -5.30
N ARG A 188 45.70 6.13 -6.37
CA ARG A 188 46.14 4.80 -6.78
C ARG A 188 46.75 4.15 -5.54
N PRO A 189 46.34 2.92 -5.17
CA PRO A 189 47.02 2.22 -4.10
C PRO A 189 48.50 2.29 -4.40
N LYS A 190 49.30 2.77 -3.44
CA LYS A 190 50.75 2.79 -3.56
C LYS A 190 51.16 1.34 -3.76
N ILE A 191 51.40 0.96 -5.01
CA ILE A 191 52.00 -0.31 -5.34
C ILE A 191 53.37 -0.23 -4.68
N GLU A 192 53.57 -0.96 -3.58
CA GLU A 192 54.90 -1.16 -3.03
C GLU A 192 55.74 -1.72 -4.17
N LEU A 193 56.74 -0.93 -4.54
CA LEU A 193 57.50 -1.03 -5.77
C LEU A 193 58.37 -2.29 -5.73
N GLY A 194 57.76 -3.45 -5.97
CA GLY A 194 58.45 -4.65 -6.40
C GLY A 194 58.75 -4.51 -7.89
N ASP A 195 60.03 -4.32 -8.21
CA ASP A 195 60.70 -4.29 -9.51
C ASP A 195 59.85 -4.70 -10.74
N CYS A 196 59.09 -3.75 -11.28
CA CYS A 196 58.49 -3.89 -12.61
C CYS A 196 59.34 -3.14 -13.63
N LYS A 197 60.10 -3.89 -14.45
CA LYS A 197 60.81 -3.36 -15.62
C LYS A 197 59.79 -2.80 -16.62
N PRO A 198 59.95 -1.55 -17.10
CA PRO A 198 59.04 -0.98 -18.08
C PRO A 198 59.23 -1.62 -19.45
N ASP A 199 58.13 -2.09 -20.04
CA ASP A 199 58.07 -2.57 -21.42
C ASP A 199 58.00 -1.35 -22.38
N PRO A 200 58.93 -1.19 -23.33
CA PRO A 200 58.96 -0.03 -24.20
C PRO A 200 58.00 -0.21 -25.38
N GLY A 201 56.73 0.18 -25.21
CA GLY A 201 55.86 0.36 -26.38
C GLY A 201 54.36 0.40 -26.10
N VAL A 202 53.83 1.50 -25.55
CA VAL A 202 52.38 1.77 -25.64
C VAL A 202 52.12 3.24 -25.96
N VAL A 203 51.49 3.44 -27.12
CA VAL A 203 51.09 4.71 -27.72
C VAL A 203 49.87 5.29 -26.99
N LYS A 204 49.92 6.58 -26.65
CA LYS A 204 48.83 7.35 -26.02
C LYS A 204 47.71 7.65 -27.04
N ALA A 205 46.48 7.30 -26.72
CA ALA A 205 45.29 7.79 -27.41
C ALA A 205 44.52 8.77 -26.51
N ASN A 206 44.20 9.95 -27.07
CA ASN A 206 43.42 11.02 -26.45
C ASN A 206 41.92 10.77 -26.65
N LEU A 207 41.09 10.92 -25.62
CA LEU A 207 39.64 10.99 -25.74
C LEU A 207 39.08 12.15 -24.88
N PRO A 208 38.16 12.97 -25.41
CA PRO A 208 37.67 14.17 -24.75
C PRO A 208 36.53 13.85 -23.76
N SER A 209 36.60 14.50 -22.60
CA SER A 209 35.64 14.44 -21.52
C SER A 209 34.62 15.57 -21.62
N SER A 210 33.38 15.27 -22.02
CA SER A 210 32.23 16.10 -21.67
C SER A 210 30.95 15.26 -21.70
N LEU A 211 30.17 15.33 -20.62
CA LEU A 211 28.72 15.61 -20.61
C LEU A 211 28.00 15.12 -19.34
N LEU A 212 27.35 16.10 -18.69
CA LEU A 212 26.14 16.02 -17.85
C LEU A 212 26.29 15.63 -16.37
N GLN A 213 26.60 16.65 -15.56
CA GLN A 213 26.28 16.70 -14.13
C GLN A 213 25.05 17.61 -13.94
N LYS A 214 23.86 17.03 -13.77
CA LYS A 214 22.66 17.77 -13.30
C LYS A 214 22.60 17.64 -11.79
N VAL A 215 22.76 18.76 -11.10
CA VAL A 215 22.63 18.91 -9.65
C VAL A 215 21.14 19.13 -9.32
N TYR A 216 20.55 18.20 -8.57
CA TYR A 216 19.29 18.44 -7.87
C TYR A 216 19.62 18.78 -6.41
N SER A 217 19.23 19.96 -5.97
CA SER A 217 19.28 20.36 -4.56
C SER A 217 18.01 19.86 -3.85
N PHE A 218 18.18 19.07 -2.79
CA PHE A 218 17.11 18.76 -1.85
C PHE A 218 17.60 19.06 -0.43
N GLN A 219 16.80 19.82 0.31
CA GLN A 219 17.10 20.21 1.68
C GLN A 219 16.93 19.03 2.66
N PRO A 220 17.74 18.96 3.73
CA PRO A 220 17.71 17.85 4.69
C PRO A 220 16.52 17.90 5.65
N ALA A 221 16.00 16.72 5.99
CA ALA A 221 14.82 16.49 6.83
C ALA A 221 15.09 16.57 8.35
N SER A 222 15.98 17.47 8.80
CA SER A 222 16.39 17.59 10.21
C SER A 222 15.40 18.32 11.11
N LEU A 223 14.16 18.61 10.66
CA LEU A 223 13.19 19.41 11.42
C LEU A 223 11.93 18.67 11.90
N LEU A 224 11.83 17.35 11.71
CA LEU A 224 10.71 16.59 12.27
C LEU A 224 11.11 16.02 13.65
N ARG A 225 10.92 16.84 14.70
CA ARG A 225 10.86 16.35 16.09
C ARG A 225 9.64 15.41 16.21
N ALA A 226 9.90 14.14 16.45
CA ALA A 226 8.88 13.22 16.95
C ALA A 226 8.70 13.45 18.46
N ASP A 227 7.62 14.11 18.85
CA ASP A 227 7.21 14.19 20.25
C ASP A 227 6.59 12.86 20.67
N PHE A 228 7.35 12.05 21.40
CA PHE A 228 6.83 10.87 22.09
C PHE A 228 6.07 11.32 23.34
N SER A 229 4.74 11.29 23.29
CA SER A 229 3.92 11.47 24.49
C SER A 229 4.00 10.23 25.39
N PRO A 230 4.22 10.38 26.71
CA PRO A 230 4.27 9.24 27.62
C PRO A 230 2.87 8.67 27.88
N LEU A 231 2.85 7.35 28.04
CA LEU A 231 1.71 6.51 28.37
C LEU A 231 1.02 7.01 29.65
N SER A 232 -0.19 7.56 29.55
CA SER A 232 -0.99 7.97 30.70
C SER A 232 -1.59 6.75 31.40
N LYS A 233 -1.32 6.65 32.69
CA LYS A 233 -1.88 5.66 33.61
C LYS A 233 -3.36 6.00 33.86
N PHE A 234 -4.24 5.02 33.72
CA PHE A 234 -5.62 5.11 34.19
C PHE A 234 -5.68 5.13 35.73
N PRO A 235 -6.54 5.96 36.33
CA PRO A 235 -7.14 5.62 37.61
C PRO A 235 -8.67 5.49 37.48
N THR A 236 -9.13 4.31 37.89
CA THR A 236 -10.18 4.04 38.89
C THR A 236 -11.33 5.04 39.06
N SER A 237 -12.53 4.48 38.88
CA SER A 237 -13.88 4.90 39.30
C SER A 237 -14.05 5.99 40.36
N ALA A 238 -14.94 6.95 40.05
CA ALA A 238 -15.88 7.61 40.97
C ALA A 238 -17.02 8.21 40.13
N SER A 239 -18.27 7.75 40.31
CA SER A 239 -19.28 8.31 41.22
C SER A 239 -20.18 9.36 40.54
N LEU A 240 -21.49 9.10 40.65
CA LEU A 240 -22.64 9.77 40.04
C LEU A 240 -22.71 11.28 40.33
N SER A 241 -23.09 12.06 39.31
CA SER A 241 -23.78 13.33 39.51
C SER A 241 -24.72 13.61 38.34
N THR A 242 -26.00 13.44 38.62
CA THR A 242 -27.13 13.69 37.73
C THR A 242 -27.30 15.19 37.50
N ARG A 243 -27.07 15.67 36.28
CA ARG A 243 -27.65 16.94 35.81
C ARG A 243 -28.48 16.69 34.56
N ARG A 244 -29.79 16.79 34.76
CA ARG A 244 -30.82 16.89 33.72
C ARG A 244 -30.52 18.10 32.83
N LEU A 245 -30.19 17.85 31.57
CA LEU A 245 -30.41 18.82 30.50
C LEU A 245 -31.71 18.41 29.79
N ARG A 246 -32.70 19.29 29.86
CA ARG A 246 -33.94 19.18 29.10
C ARG A 246 -33.60 19.37 27.62
N LEU A 247 -33.83 18.33 26.82
CA LEU A 247 -33.93 18.46 25.36
C LEU A 247 -35.37 18.85 25.01
N PRO A 248 -35.59 19.71 23.99
CA PRO A 248 -36.92 19.94 23.45
C PRO A 248 -37.41 18.71 22.69
N GLU A 249 -38.70 18.42 22.85
CA GLU A 249 -39.44 17.36 22.16
C GLU A 249 -39.37 17.55 20.63
N CYS A 250 -38.72 16.63 19.93
CA CYS A 250 -38.94 16.43 18.50
C CYS A 250 -40.10 15.43 18.34
N ARG A 251 -41.27 15.99 18.05
CA ARG A 251 -42.50 15.29 17.71
C ARG A 251 -42.33 14.66 16.33
N TRP A 252 -42.29 13.33 16.26
CA TRP A 252 -42.38 12.59 15.00
C TRP A 252 -43.81 12.73 14.46
N LEU A 253 -43.95 13.42 13.32
CA LEU A 253 -45.15 13.36 12.48
C LEU A 253 -44.84 12.40 11.32
N GLN A 254 -45.63 11.34 11.25
CA GLN A 254 -45.88 10.55 10.05
C GLN A 254 -46.52 11.43 8.96
N MET A 255 -46.51 10.89 7.74
CA MET A 255 -47.04 11.39 6.45
C MET A 255 -45.92 12.04 5.61
N GLY A 256 -45.45 11.48 4.49
CA GLY A 256 -46.16 10.69 3.50
C GLY A 256 -46.87 11.62 2.54
N GLU A 257 -46.13 12.31 1.65
CA GLU A 257 -46.71 12.91 0.45
C GLU A 257 -45.67 13.24 -0.63
N ILE A 258 -46.13 13.06 -1.87
CA ILE A 258 -45.43 13.14 -3.14
C ILE A 258 -45.42 14.60 -3.60
N CYS A 259 -44.24 15.21 -3.74
CA CYS A 259 -44.13 16.52 -4.40
C CYS A 259 -43.91 16.34 -5.91
N ARG A 260 -44.98 16.48 -6.70
CA ARG A 260 -44.92 16.84 -8.13
C ARG A 260 -44.69 18.35 -8.23
N ALA A 261 -43.57 18.77 -8.77
CA ALA A 261 -43.36 20.15 -9.18
C ALA A 261 -44.08 20.41 -10.52
N LYS A 262 -44.98 21.40 -10.54
CA LYS A 262 -45.49 22.04 -11.77
C LYS A 262 -44.61 23.27 -12.05
N LEU A 263 -44.09 23.36 -13.27
CA LEU A 263 -43.48 24.57 -13.82
C LEU A 263 -44.59 25.56 -14.22
N PRO A 264 -44.41 26.88 -14.00
CA PRO A 264 -45.28 27.90 -14.56
C PRO A 264 -44.93 28.17 -16.04
N VAL A 265 -45.98 28.57 -16.76
CA VAL A 265 -46.06 28.96 -18.18
C VAL A 265 -45.26 30.22 -18.48
#